data_AF-C2BF81-F1
#
_entry.id   AF-C2BF81-F1
#
_cell.length_a   1.000
_cell.length_b   1.000
_cell.length_c   1.000
_cell.angle_alpha   90.00
_cell.angle_beta   90.00
_cell.angle_gamma   90.00
#
_symmetry.space_group_name_H-M   'P 1'
#
loop_
_entity.id
_entity.type
_entity.pdbx_description
1 polymer ?
#
loop_
_entity_poly.entity_id
_entity_poly.type
_entity_poly.pdbx_seq_one_letter_code
_entity_poly.pdbx_strand_id
1 'polypeptide(L)'
;MKKYILSRRTCLLPLSACSKDEKASEDTKEKEQPAKAEKSIDDGSFEEVATGHNCDIKLSVTFKDNKIEKIDVVESSETPTIADTGFKEIINRILEHQNL
;
A
#
# COMPACT_ATOMS: atom_id res chain seq x y z
N MET A 1 -12.07 60.44 -0.68
CA MET A 1 -10.60 60.51 -0.89
C MET A 1 -9.91 59.54 0.08
N LYS A 2 -8.95 58.75 -0.44
CA LYS A 2 -7.91 57.95 0.26
C LYS A 2 -8.37 56.63 0.93
N LYS A 3 -7.72 55.48 0.81
CA LYS A 3 -6.61 54.93 -0.03
C LYS A 3 -6.69 53.40 0.22
N TYR A 4 -6.89 52.58 -0.81
CA TYR A 4 -6.71 51.11 -0.73
C TYR A 4 -5.21 50.81 -0.87
N ILE A 5 -4.61 50.09 0.08
CA ILE A 5 -3.22 49.60 -0.03
C ILE A 5 -3.25 48.08 -0.10
N LEU A 6 -2.96 47.63 -1.31
CA LEU A 6 -2.77 46.28 -1.81
C LEU A 6 -1.53 45.64 -1.14
N SER A 7 -1.71 44.62 -0.31
CA SER A 7 -0.61 43.88 0.31
C SER A 7 -0.05 42.83 -0.66
N ARG A 8 1.27 42.89 -0.82
CA ARG A 8 2.08 42.40 -1.93
C ARG A 8 2.17 40.87 -2.01
N ARG A 9 1.86 40.31 -3.19
CA ARG A 9 2.50 39.10 -3.72
C ARG A 9 3.94 39.43 -4.10
N THR A 10 4.91 38.79 -3.44
CA THR A 10 6.30 38.75 -3.91
C THR A 10 6.64 37.32 -4.29
N CYS A 11 6.69 37.10 -5.61
CA CYS A 11 7.37 35.98 -6.25
C CYS A 11 8.87 36.30 -6.27
N LEU A 12 9.71 35.39 -5.76
CA LEU A 12 11.16 35.43 -5.99
C LEU A 12 11.69 33.99 -6.01
N LEU A 13 12.09 33.53 -7.20
CA LEU A 13 13.00 32.41 -7.42
C LEU A 13 14.45 32.95 -7.28
N PRO A 14 15.43 32.12 -6.90
CA PRO A 14 16.32 31.62 -7.95
C PRO A 14 16.93 30.21 -7.79
N LEU A 15 17.11 29.59 -8.96
CA LEU A 15 18.14 28.66 -9.45
C LEU A 15 19.29 28.23 -8.52
N SER A 16 19.49 26.90 -8.42
CA SER A 16 20.74 26.24 -8.02
C SER A 16 20.85 24.91 -8.79
N ALA A 17 21.62 24.84 -9.88
CA ALA A 17 23.03 24.43 -9.97
C ALA A 17 23.23 22.90 -10.07
N CYS A 18 23.53 22.41 -11.28
CA CYS A 18 24.09 21.08 -11.53
C CYS A 18 25.59 21.04 -11.14
N SER A 19 26.06 19.93 -10.58
CA SER A 19 27.47 19.57 -10.51
C SER A 19 27.65 18.06 -10.68
N LYS A 20 28.59 17.73 -11.57
CA LYS A 20 29.22 16.46 -11.96
C LYS A 20 29.07 15.27 -10.99
N ASP A 21 28.83 14.08 -11.56
CA ASP A 21 29.89 13.07 -11.76
C ASP A 21 29.42 11.95 -12.72
N GLU A 22 30.29 11.56 -13.66
CA GLU A 22 30.26 10.27 -14.36
C GLU A 22 30.50 9.15 -13.32
N LYS A 23 29.86 7.98 -13.50
CA LYS A 23 30.56 6.69 -13.73
C LYS A 23 29.62 5.50 -13.53
N ALA A 24 29.72 4.58 -14.48
CA ALA A 24 29.11 3.26 -14.54
C ALA A 24 29.37 2.39 -13.30
N SER A 25 28.41 1.52 -12.99
CA SER A 25 28.66 0.11 -12.66
C SER A 25 27.34 -0.66 -12.68
N GLU A 26 27.19 -1.55 -13.66
CA GLU A 26 26.52 -2.82 -13.42
C GLU A 26 27.16 -3.47 -12.18
N ASP A 27 26.34 -3.92 -11.24
CA ASP A 27 26.71 -5.03 -10.38
C ASP A 27 25.44 -5.67 -9.84
N THR A 28 25.13 -6.83 -10.40
CA THR A 28 24.24 -7.83 -9.82
C THR A 28 24.66 -8.09 -8.38
N LYS A 29 23.80 -7.70 -7.44
CA LYS A 29 23.99 -8.00 -6.02
C LYS A 29 22.75 -8.73 -5.50
N GLU A 30 22.76 -10.04 -5.69
CA GLU A 30 22.12 -10.97 -4.78
C GLU A 30 22.73 -10.73 -3.39
N LYS A 31 21.95 -10.11 -2.50
CA LYS A 31 22.21 -10.07 -1.07
C LYS A 31 20.90 -10.13 -0.31
N GLU A 32 20.71 -11.31 0.27
CA GLU A 32 20.43 -11.47 1.70
C GLU A 32 19.02 -11.09 2.16
N GLN A 33 18.21 -12.15 2.36
CA GLN A 33 16.99 -12.09 3.16
C GLN A 33 17.29 -11.34 4.46
N PRO A 34 16.60 -10.23 4.76
CA PRO A 34 16.66 -9.65 6.08
C PRO A 34 16.13 -10.69 7.06
N ALA A 35 16.91 -10.95 8.11
CA ALA A 35 16.51 -11.76 9.24
C ALA A 35 15.13 -11.28 9.71
N LYS A 36 14.16 -12.18 9.57
CA LYS A 36 12.76 -12.03 9.94
C LYS A 36 12.66 -11.48 11.36
N ALA A 37 12.32 -10.20 11.48
CA ALA A 37 11.89 -9.65 12.75
C ALA A 37 10.58 -10.35 13.13
N GLU A 38 10.58 -11.11 14.22
CA GLU A 38 9.41 -11.82 14.72
C GLU A 38 8.43 -10.80 15.31
N LYS A 39 7.65 -10.15 14.45
CA LYS A 39 6.47 -9.38 14.86
C LYS A 39 5.35 -10.37 15.16
N SER A 40 4.93 -10.42 16.41
CA SER A 40 3.68 -11.07 16.80
C SER A 40 2.49 -10.22 16.35
N ILE A 41 1.46 -10.88 15.82
CA ILE A 41 0.19 -10.27 15.42
C ILE A 41 -0.85 -10.62 16.48
N ASP A 42 -1.63 -9.62 16.91
CA ASP A 42 -2.72 -9.84 17.86
C ASP A 42 -3.85 -10.62 17.20
N ASP A 43 -4.39 -11.60 17.94
CA ASP A 43 -5.56 -12.36 17.50
C ASP A 43 -6.81 -11.47 17.51
N GLY A 44 -7.67 -11.62 16.51
CA GLY A 44 -8.89 -10.84 16.39
C GLY A 44 -9.35 -10.62 14.96
N SER A 45 -10.48 -9.93 14.78
CA SER A 45 -11.00 -9.56 13.47
C SER A 45 -10.85 -8.05 13.26
N PHE A 46 -10.31 -7.67 12.10
CA PHE A 46 -10.01 -6.29 11.75
C PHE A 46 -10.67 -5.96 10.42
N GLU A 47 -11.35 -4.82 10.37
CA GLU A 47 -11.92 -4.30 9.13
C GLU A 47 -10.90 -3.42 8.42
N GLU A 48 -10.65 -3.73 7.15
CA GLU A 48 -9.66 -3.03 6.33
C GLU A 48 -10.24 -2.69 4.96
N VAL A 49 -9.71 -1.62 4.36
CA VAL A 49 -10.09 -1.21 3.01
C VAL A 49 -8.94 -1.51 2.06
N ALA A 50 -9.20 -2.35 1.07
CA ALA A 50 -8.26 -2.70 0.01
C ALA A 50 -8.67 -2.03 -1.31
N THR A 51 -7.70 -1.65 -2.12
CA THR A 51 -7.96 -1.10 -3.46
C THR A 51 -8.24 -2.24 -4.44
N GLY A 52 -9.43 -2.24 -5.05
CA GLY A 52 -9.80 -3.11 -6.15
C GLY A 52 -9.40 -2.54 -7.52
N HIS A 53 -9.99 -3.04 -8.60
CA HIS A 53 -9.69 -2.56 -9.95
C HIS A 53 -10.45 -1.27 -10.27
N ASN A 54 -11.75 -1.26 -9.99
CA ASN A 54 -12.67 -0.15 -10.27
C ASN A 54 -13.08 0.61 -9.01
N CYS A 55 -13.01 -0.03 -7.83
CA CYS A 55 -13.41 0.57 -6.57
C CYS A 55 -12.63 -0.01 -5.38
N ASP A 56 -12.75 0.66 -4.24
CA ASP A 56 -12.28 0.12 -2.96
C ASP A 56 -13.18 -1.04 -2.49
N ILE A 57 -12.61 -1.92 -1.70
CA ILE A 57 -13.22 -3.14 -1.18
C ILE A 57 -13.05 -3.16 0.34
N LYS A 58 -14.14 -3.32 1.09
CA LYS A 58 -14.07 -3.50 2.55
C LYS A 58 -13.96 -4.98 2.87
N LEU A 59 -12.97 -5.32 3.67
CA LEU A 59 -12.63 -6.68 4.08
C LEU A 59 -12.68 -6.80 5.60
N SER A 60 -13.01 -7.99 6.10
CA SER A 60 -12.80 -8.37 7.49
C SER A 60 -11.77 -9.49 7.53
N VAL A 61 -10.64 -9.26 8.19
CA VAL A 61 -9.53 -10.22 8.29
C VAL A 61 -9.45 -10.72 9.72
N THR A 62 -9.54 -12.03 9.91
CA THR A 62 -9.41 -12.68 11.21
C THR A 62 -8.02 -13.30 11.36
N PHE A 63 -7.31 -12.90 12.41
CA PHE A 63 -6.01 -13.45 12.80
C PHE A 63 -6.15 -14.36 14.01
N LYS A 64 -5.38 -15.44 14.00
CA LYS A 64 -5.27 -16.40 15.10
C LYS A 64 -3.91 -17.09 15.07
N ASP A 65 -3.27 -17.24 16.22
CA ASP A 65 -1.99 -17.95 16.36
C ASP A 65 -0.90 -17.41 15.39
N ASN A 66 -0.84 -16.07 15.24
CA ASN A 66 0.03 -15.37 14.28
C ASN A 66 -0.20 -15.73 12.80
N LYS A 67 -1.40 -16.18 12.44
CA LYS A 67 -1.78 -16.54 11.06
C LYS A 67 -3.10 -15.90 10.69
N ILE A 68 -3.37 -15.78 9.38
CA ILE A 68 -4.69 -15.37 8.91
C ILE A 68 -5.58 -16.62 8.92
N GLU A 69 -6.59 -16.63 9.77
CA GLU A 69 -7.59 -17.70 9.85
C GLU A 69 -8.66 -17.54 8.77
N LYS A 70 -9.07 -16.28 8.50
CA LYS A 70 -10.18 -16.00 7.59
C LYS A 70 -10.07 -14.61 6.96
N ILE A 71 -10.57 -14.49 5.73
CA ILE A 71 -10.79 -13.21 5.06
C ILE A 71 -12.22 -13.23 4.49
N ASP A 72 -13.03 -12.24 4.87
CA ASP A 72 -14.38 -12.04 4.35
C ASP A 72 -14.45 -10.71 3.59
N VAL A 73 -15.16 -10.71 2.45
CA VAL A 73 -15.50 -9.48 1.73
C VAL A 73 -16.79 -8.93 2.33
N VAL A 74 -16.70 -7.78 3.00
CA VAL A 74 -17.83 -7.13 3.67
C VAL A 74 -18.63 -6.29 2.68
N GLU A 75 -17.94 -5.52 1.83
CA GLU A 75 -18.56 -4.65 0.85
C GLU A 75 -17.68 -4.53 -0.41
N SER A 76 -18.28 -4.68 -1.58
CA SER A 76 -17.62 -4.48 -2.88
C SER A 76 -18.64 -4.00 -3.91
N SER A 77 -18.22 -3.12 -4.81
CA SER A 77 -19.01 -2.63 -5.96
C SER A 77 -18.36 -3.00 -7.30
N GLU A 78 -17.54 -4.05 -7.32
CA GLU A 78 -16.93 -4.59 -8.54
C GLU A 78 -17.95 -5.29 -9.46
N THR A 79 -17.48 -5.77 -10.61
CA THR A 79 -18.31 -6.55 -11.53
C THR A 79 -18.67 -7.92 -10.91
N PRO A 80 -19.96 -8.22 -10.67
CA PRO A 80 -20.39 -9.49 -10.10
C PRO A 80 -19.91 -10.68 -10.94
N THR A 81 -19.78 -11.86 -10.33
CA THR A 81 -19.26 -13.10 -10.95
C THR A 81 -17.77 -13.06 -11.30
N ILE A 82 -17.27 -11.97 -11.91
CA ILE A 82 -15.83 -11.80 -12.20
C ILE A 82 -15.07 -11.61 -10.89
N ALA A 83 -15.51 -10.64 -10.09
CA ALA A 83 -14.89 -10.32 -8.82
C ALA A 83 -15.02 -11.47 -7.81
N ASP A 84 -16.19 -12.11 -7.75
CA ASP A 84 -16.46 -13.24 -6.83
C ASP A 84 -15.46 -14.39 -7.04
N THR A 85 -15.17 -14.72 -8.31
CA THR A 85 -14.18 -15.75 -8.66
C THR A 85 -12.79 -15.30 -8.24
N GLY A 86 -12.41 -14.06 -8.53
CA GLY A 86 -11.11 -13.50 -8.14
C GLY A 86 -10.91 -13.45 -6.63
N PHE A 87 -11.92 -13.01 -5.87
CA PHE A 87 -11.88 -12.99 -4.41
C PHE A 87 -11.67 -14.39 -3.85
N LYS A 88 -12.44 -15.38 -4.33
CA LYS A 88 -12.29 -16.76 -3.88
C LYS A 88 -10.89 -17.30 -4.16
N GLU A 89 -10.37 -17.13 -5.36
CA GLU A 89 -9.05 -17.64 -5.73
C GLU A 89 -7.93 -16.96 -4.94
N ILE A 90 -7.95 -15.63 -4.83
CA ILE A 90 -6.90 -14.87 -4.14
C ILE A 90 -6.94 -15.17 -2.63
N ILE A 91 -8.13 -15.16 -2.01
CA ILE A 91 -8.28 -15.47 -0.58
C ILE A 91 -7.76 -16.87 -0.28
N ASN A 92 -8.15 -17.88 -1.08
CA ASN A 92 -7.64 -19.25 -0.88
C ASN A 92 -6.11 -19.30 -0.98
N ARG A 93 -5.51 -18.63 -1.96
CA ARG A 93 -4.05 -18.59 -2.10
C ARG A 93 -3.36 -17.91 -0.93
N ILE A 94 -3.95 -16.84 -0.38
CA ILE A 94 -3.42 -16.18 0.82
C ILE A 94 -3.47 -17.14 2.01
N LEU A 95 -4.56 -17.89 2.18
CA LEU A 95 -4.71 -18.85 3.26
C LEU A 95 -3.75 -20.05 3.11
N GLU A 96 -3.50 -20.52 1.90
CA GLU A 96 -2.61 -21.66 1.61
C GLU A 96 -1.13 -21.33 1.71
N HIS A 97 -0.72 -20.11 1.37
CA HIS A 97 0.70 -19.74 1.19
C HIS A 97 1.25 -18.78 2.24
N GLN A 98 0.74 -18.84 3.48
CA GLN A 98 1.28 -18.04 4.57
C GLN A 98 2.67 -18.53 4.95
N ASN A 99 3.70 -17.72 4.69
CA ASN A 99 4.95 -17.83 5.42
C ASN A 99 4.91 -16.81 6.56
N LEU A 100 5.32 -17.26 7.74
CA LEU A 100 5.78 -16.33 8.75
C LEU A 100 7.17 -15.93 8.29
#